data_AF-A0A9E2FF57-F1
#
_entry.id   AF-A0A9E2FF57-F1
#
_cell.length_a   1.000
_cell.length_b   1.000
_cell.length_c   1.000
_cell.angle_alpha   90.00
_cell.angle_beta   90.00
_cell.angle_gamma   90.00
#
_symmetry.space_group_name_H-M   'P 1'
#
loop_
_entity.id
_entity.type
_entity.pdbx_description
1 polymer ?
#
loop_
_entity_poly.entity_id
_entity_poly.type
_entity_poly.pdbx_seq_one_letter_code
_entity_poly.pdbx_strand_id
1 'polypeptide(L)' 'MHLQALFEKAQASATETSAVIFRELLDALEHDAPFDLQQLYRLPYSDFSTALNALREWRSQRYVWMLEHDGPQPVRSHMS' A
#
# COMPACT_ATOMS: atom_id res chain seq x y z
N MET A 1 -3.01 5.07 -12.83
CA MET A 1 -2.95 4.14 -11.68
C MET A 1 -2.24 4.86 -10.53
N HIS A 2 -2.76 4.85 -9.31
CA HIS A 2 -2.21 5.65 -8.21
C HIS A 2 -0.95 5.02 -7.63
N LEU A 3 -0.87 3.69 -7.62
CA LEU A 3 0.36 2.98 -7.25
C LEU A 3 1.53 3.36 -8.16
N GLN A 4 1.33 3.39 -9.47
CA GLN A 4 2.36 3.83 -10.42
C GLN A 4 2.81 5.27 -10.15
N ALA A 5 1.87 6.20 -9.93
CA ALA A 5 2.21 7.59 -9.60
C ALA A 5 2.99 7.70 -8.28
N LEU A 6 2.70 6.81 -7.31
CA LEU A 6 3.42 6.75 -6.05
C LEU A 6 4.85 6.22 -6.25
N PHE A 7 5.05 5.19 -7.09
CA PHE A 7 6.37 4.71 -7.49
C PHE A 7 7.20 5.80 -8.18
N GLU A 8 6.63 6.52 -9.14
CA GLU A 8 7.31 7.62 -9.84
C GLU A 8 7.74 8.71 -8.86
N LYS A 9 6.86 9.09 -7.92
CA LYS A 9 7.17 10.09 -6.88
C LYS A 9 8.19 9.60 -5.86
N ALA A 10 8.25 8.30 -5.57
CA ALA A 10 9.27 7.71 -4.71
C ALA A 10 10.68 7.72 -5.35
N GLN A 11 10.73 7.69 -6.69
CA GLN A 11 11.98 7.79 -7.46
C GLN A 11 12.42 9.24 -7.75
N ALA A 12 11.61 10.23 -7.38
CA ALA A 12 12.01 11.62 -7.44
C ALA A 12 13.21 11.92 -6.50
N SER A 13 13.74 13.14 -6.59
CA SER A 13 14.97 13.55 -5.89
C SER A 13 15.02 13.07 -4.44
N ALA A 14 16.13 12.48 -4.03
CA ALA A 14 16.32 11.91 -2.70
C ALA A 14 16.18 12.95 -1.55
N THR A 15 16.36 14.23 -1.86
CA THR A 15 16.22 15.35 -0.93
C THR A 15 14.78 15.83 -0.72
N GLU A 16 13.82 15.35 -1.51
CA GLU A 16 12.43 15.74 -1.36
C GLU A 16 11.75 14.90 -0.26
N THR A 17 11.23 15.57 0.77
CA THR A 17 10.53 14.92 1.89
C THR A 17 9.40 14.00 1.41
N SER A 18 8.66 14.41 0.38
CA SER A 18 7.62 13.57 -0.23
C SER A 18 8.17 12.25 -0.77
N ALA A 19 9.31 12.28 -1.48
CA ALA A 19 9.93 11.09 -2.05
C ALA A 19 10.39 10.10 -0.97
N VAL A 20 10.91 10.60 0.17
CA VAL A 20 11.28 9.77 1.33
C VAL A 20 10.05 9.07 1.90
N ILE A 21 8.99 9.82 2.19
CA ILE A 21 7.74 9.27 2.75
C ILE A 21 7.12 8.23 1.80
N PHE A 22 7.15 8.47 0.49
CA PHE A 22 6.63 7.50 -0.48
C PHE A 22 7.48 6.23 -0.56
N ARG A 23 8.81 6.32 -0.46
CA ARG A 23 9.67 5.13 -0.39
C ARG A 23 9.36 4.29 0.84
N GLU A 24 9.25 4.92 2.02
CA GLU A 24 8.89 4.21 3.25
C GLU A 24 7.50 3.55 3.16
N LEU A 25 6.53 4.22 2.55
CA LEU A 25 5.21 3.66 2.32
C LEU A 25 5.27 2.45 1.37
N LEU A 26 6.02 2.53 0.26
CA LEU A 26 6.19 1.39 -0.65
C LEU A 26 6.83 0.19 0.05
N ASP A 27 7.92 0.42 0.76
CA ASP A 27 8.63 -0.63 1.49
C ASP A 27 7.69 -1.33 2.48
N ALA A 28 6.87 -0.56 3.20
CA ALA A 28 5.89 -1.10 4.13
C ALA A 28 4.81 -1.94 3.44
N LEU A 29 4.33 -1.50 2.28
CA LEU A 29 3.33 -2.24 1.49
C LEU A 29 3.90 -3.53 0.88
N GLU A 30 5.15 -3.51 0.42
CA GLU A 30 5.81 -4.69 -0.17
C GLU A 30 6.11 -5.77 0.86
N HIS A 31 6.47 -5.37 2.09
CA HIS A 31 6.90 -6.29 3.14
C HIS A 31 5.83 -6.59 4.20
N ASP A 32 4.58 -6.15 4.01
CA ASP A 32 3.52 -6.22 5.03
C ASP A 32 3.96 -5.65 6.39
N ALA A 33 4.77 -4.59 6.37
CA ALA A 33 5.34 -3.94 7.54
C ALA A 33 4.48 -2.76 8.02
N PRO A 34 4.55 -2.39 9.31
CA PRO A 34 3.83 -1.23 9.82
C PRO A 34 4.36 0.08 9.22
N PHE A 35 3.45 1.00 8.94
CA PHE A 35 3.76 2.35 8.47
C PHE A 35 3.06 3.39 9.35
N ASP A 36 3.77 4.44 9.75
CA ASP A 36 3.18 5.54 10.51
C ASP A 36 2.40 6.48 9.57
N LEU A 37 1.07 6.39 9.61
CA LEU A 37 0.17 7.21 8.80
C LEU A 37 0.29 8.71 9.09
N GLN A 38 0.77 9.13 10.27
CA GLN A 38 0.96 10.55 10.57
C GLN A 38 1.99 11.20 9.66
N GLN A 39 2.90 10.42 9.09
CA GLN A 39 3.88 10.91 8.12
C GLN A 39 3.20 11.50 6.87
N LEU A 40 2.03 10.97 6.47
CA LEU A 40 1.29 11.48 5.33
C LEU A 40 0.85 12.94 5.52
N TYR A 41 0.60 13.39 6.75
CA TYR A 41 0.22 14.79 7.02
C TYR A 41 1.32 15.80 6.71
N ARG A 42 2.56 15.34 6.54
CA ARG A 42 3.71 16.18 6.13
C ARG A 42 3.74 16.42 4.62
N LEU A 43 2.93 15.69 3.85
CA LEU A 43 2.85 15.82 2.41
C LEU A 43 1.97 17.00 2.01
N PRO A 44 2.26 17.67 0.87
CA PRO A 44 1.29 18.52 0.20
C PRO A 44 -0.01 17.76 -0.07
N TYR A 45 -1.15 18.46 -0.10
CA TYR A 45 -2.45 17.81 -0.25
C TYR A 45 -2.56 16.94 -1.52
N SER A 46 -1.94 17.35 -2.63
CA SER A 46 -1.89 16.55 -3.86
C SER A 46 -1.20 15.20 -3.63
N ASP A 47 -0.07 15.22 -2.93
CA ASP A 47 0.76 14.05 -2.63
C ASP A 47 0.09 13.16 -1.58
N PHE A 48 -0.51 13.75 -0.56
CA PHE A 48 -1.35 13.06 0.41
C PHE A 48 -2.51 12.30 -0.27
N SER A 49 -3.21 12.97 -1.18
CA SER A 49 -4.30 12.36 -1.95
C SER A 49 -3.79 11.20 -2.83
N THR A 50 -2.62 11.34 -3.46
CA THR A 50 -1.98 10.24 -4.19
C THR A 50 -1.68 9.06 -3.25
N ALA A 51 -1.11 9.31 -2.07
CA ALA A 51 -0.78 8.28 -1.08
C ALA A 51 -2.01 7.46 -0.66
N LEU A 52 -3.10 8.14 -0.28
CA LEU A 52 -4.32 7.47 0.17
C LEU A 52 -4.98 6.65 -0.95
N ASN A 53 -5.02 7.19 -2.17
CA ASN A 53 -5.60 6.46 -3.28
C ASN A 53 -4.76 5.24 -3.68
N ALA A 54 -3.43 5.34 -3.59
CA ALA A 54 -2.52 4.20 -3.81
C ALA A 54 -2.68 3.13 -2.73
N LEU A 55 -2.80 3.51 -1.45
CA LEU A 55 -3.06 2.58 -0.35
C LEU A 55 -4.39 1.83 -0.55
N ARG A 56 -5.45 2.54 -0.94
CA ARG A 56 -6.75 1.93 -1.27
C ARG A 56 -6.63 0.96 -2.44
N GLU A 57 -5.92 1.35 -3.49
CA GLU A 57 -5.68 0.53 -4.67
C GLU A 57 -4.92 -0.76 -4.31
N TRP A 58 -3.84 -0.67 -3.55
CA TRP A 58 -3.07 -1.83 -3.05
C TRP A 58 -3.94 -2.78 -2.23
N ARG A 59 -4.74 -2.24 -1.29
CA ARG A 59 -5.61 -3.06 -0.43
C ARG A 59 -6.67 -3.80 -1.24
N SER A 60 -7.22 -3.16 -2.27
CA SER A 60 -8.17 -3.78 -3.20
C SER A 60 -7.52 -4.90 -4.02
N GLN A 61 -6.32 -4.68 -4.56
CA GLN A 61 -5.59 -5.72 -5.31
C GLN A 61 -5.31 -6.94 -4.44
N ARG A 62 -4.86 -6.73 -3.20
CA ARG A 62 -4.61 -7.82 -2.24
C ARG A 62 -5.88 -8.58 -1.87
N TYR A 63 -7.01 -7.88 -1.72
CA TYR A 63 -8.31 -8.52 -1.47
C TYR A 63 -8.77 -9.38 -2.64
N VAL A 64 -8.65 -8.88 -3.88
CA VAL A 64 -8.96 -9.67 -5.08
C VAL A 64 -8.06 -10.89 -5.16
N TRP A 65 -6.75 -10.72 -4.95
CA TRP A 65 -5.81 -11.84 -4.93
C TRP A 65 -6.18 -12.89 -3.89
N MET A 66 -6.55 -12.49 -2.67
CA MET A 66 -7.03 -13.41 -1.62
C MET A 66 -8.29 -14.16 -2.06
N LEU A 67 -9.26 -13.50 -2.68
CA LEU A 67 -10.48 -14.18 -3.16
C LEU A 67 -10.17 -15.23 -4.24
N GLU A 68 -9.18 -14.96 -5.09
CA GLU A 68 -8.78 -15.85 -6.18
C GLU A 68 -7.91 -17.02 -5.71
N HIS A 69 -7.08 -16.83 -4.68
CA HIS A 69 -6.06 -17.80 -4.25
C HIS A 69 -6.38 -18.50 -2.92
N ASP A 70 -7.25 -17.92 -2.09
CA ASP A 70 -7.67 -18.42 -0.78
C ASP A 70 -9.15 -18.83 -0.82
N GLY A 71 -9.50 -19.60 -1.87
CA GLY A 71 -10.84 -20.17 -2.04
C GLY A 71 -11.34 -20.86 -0.75
N PRO A 72 -12.66 -20.97 -0.53
CA PRO A 72 -13.21 -21.44 0.73
C PRO A 72 -12.52 -22.74 1.15
N GLN A 73 -11.73 -22.68 2.23
CA GLN A 73 -11.15 -23.90 2.78
C GLN A 73 -12.31 -24.85 3.07
N PRO A 74 -12.30 -26.09 2.53
CA PRO A 74 -13.30 -27.06 2.92
C PRO A 74 -13.13 -27.23 4.42
N VAL A 75 -14.16 -26.83 5.18
CA VAL A 75 -14.24 -27.06 6.61
C VAL A 75 -13.81 -28.50 6.82
N ARG A 76 -12.64 -28.69 7.44
CA ARG A 76 -12.21 -30.03 7.85
C ARG A 76 -13.24 -30.47 8.88
N SER A 77 -14.28 -31.15 8.39
CA SER A 77 -15.26 -31.86 9.19
C SER A 77 -14.51 -32.96 9.93
N HIS A 78 -13.80 -32.58 10.99
CA HIS A 78 -13.45 -33.48 12.07
C HIS A 78 -14.74 -33.77 12.83
N MET A 79 -15.61 -34.58 12.23
CA MET A 79 -16.57 -35.38 12.98
C MET A 79 -15.80 -36.62 13.45
N SER A 80 -15.43 -36.59 14.74
CA SER A 80 -15.16 -37.81 15.51
C SER A 80 -16.49 -38.40 15.97
#